data_AF-A0A832MYA9-F1
#
_entry.id   AF-A0A832MYA9-F1
#
_cell.length_a   1.000
_cell.length_b   1.000
_cell.length_c   1.000
_cell.angle_alpha   90.00
_cell.angle_beta   90.00
_cell.angle_gamma   90.00
#
_symmetry.space_group_name_H-M   'P 1'
#
loop_
_entity.id
_entity.type
_entity.pdbx_description
1 polymer ?
#
loop_
_entity_poly.entity_id
_entity_poly.type
_entity_poly.pdbx_seq_one_letter_code
_entity_poly.pdbx_strand_id
1 'polypeptide(L)' 'YLLEDEMEAIRLSDYEGLYQEQCAQSMGISRSTFSRILEKAHKKISDALLHGKAISIHEKSLKEKKDNA' A
#
# COMPACT_ATOMS: atom_id res chain seq x y z
N TYR A 1 -6.16 0.09 9.00
CA TYR A 1 -4.83 -0.52 8.82
C TYR A 1 -4.35 -0.28 7.40
N LEU A 2 -3.04 -0.14 7.21
CA LEU A 2 -2.40 -0.18 5.89
C LEU A 2 -1.90 -1.59 5.61
N LEU A 3 -1.95 -1.99 4.35
CA LEU A 3 -1.31 -3.20 3.86
C LEU A 3 0.16 -2.92 3.51
N GLU A 4 0.97 -3.97 3.42
CA GLU A 4 2.38 -3.88 3.07
C GLU A 4 2.62 -3.24 1.69
N ASP A 5 1.77 -3.55 0.70
CA ASP A 5 1.84 -2.95 -0.64
C ASP A 5 1.48 -1.45 -0.62
N GLU A 6 0.51 -1.05 0.20
CA GLU A 6 0.16 0.36 0.44
C GLU A 6 1.30 1.13 1.11
N MET A 7 1.97 0.51 2.10
CA MET A 7 3.14 1.10 2.76
C MET A 7 4.32 1.26 1.80
N GLU A 8 4.58 0.24 0.99
CA GLU A 8 5.66 0.28 -0.01
C GLU A 8 5.41 1.34 -1.08
N ALA A 9 4.16 1.50 -1.52
CA ALA A 9 3.80 2.54 -2.47
C ALA A 9 4.05 3.96 -1.93
N ILE A 10 3.73 4.21 -0.65
CA ILE A 10 4.02 5.47 0.03
C ILE A 10 5.54 5.68 0.15
N ARG A 11 6.28 4.63 0.53
CA ARG A 11 7.74 4.70 0.69
C ARG A 11 8.41 5.15 -0.61
N LEU A 12 8.07 4.52 -1.73
CA LEU A 12 8.66 4.84 -3.04
C LEU A 12 8.21 6.22 -3.57
N SER A 13 6.92 6.53 -3.48
CA SER A 13 6.36 7.79 -4.01
C SER A 13 6.69 8.99 -3.13
N ASP A 14 6.26 8.95 -1.87
CA ASP A 14 6.18 10.15 -1.03
C ASP A 14 7.45 10.36 -0.21
N TYR A 15 8.11 9.28 0.20
CA TYR A 15 9.35 9.36 0.98
C TYR A 15 10.60 9.41 0.08
N GLU A 16 10.70 8.54 -0.93
CA GLU A 16 11.84 8.53 -1.87
C GLU A 16 11.67 9.49 -3.05
N GLY A 17 10.46 10.00 -3.29
CA GLY A 17 10.20 10.97 -4.36
C GLY A 17 10.33 10.41 -5.77
N LEU A 18 10.22 9.08 -5.95
CA LEU A 18 10.37 8.44 -7.25
C LEU A 18 9.16 8.74 -8.15
N TYR A 19 9.40 8.77 -9.46
CA TYR A 19 8.31 8.89 -10.42
C TYR A 19 7.48 7.61 -10.46
N GLN A 20 6.18 7.77 -10.68
CA GLN A 20 5.19 6.69 -10.69
C GLN A 20 5.60 5.46 -11.54
N GLU A 21 6.26 5.69 -12.68
CA GLU A 21 6.79 4.60 -13.53
C GLU A 21 7.83 3.76 -12.79
N GLN A 22 8.78 4.42 -12.11
CA GLN A 22 9.84 3.78 -11.35
C GLN A 22 9.27 3.03 -10.15
N CYS A 23 8.28 3.59 -9.47
CA CYS A 23 7.61 2.91 -8.35
C CYS A 23 6.90 1.63 -8.82
N ALA A 24 6.14 1.72 -9.92
CA ALA A 24 5.43 0.57 -10.49
C ALA A 24 6.40 -0.52 -10.93
N GLN A 25 7.52 -0.14 -11.57
CA GLN A 25 8.59 -1.05 -11.96
C GLN A 25 9.24 -1.72 -10.74
N SER A 26 9.56 -0.94 -9.69
CA SER A 26 10.15 -1.44 -8.44
C SER A 26 9.25 -2.46 -7.74
N MET A 27 7.93 -2.26 -7.81
CA MET A 27 6.93 -3.17 -7.23
C MET A 27 6.54 -4.33 -8.16
N GLY A 28 7.06 -4.38 -9.40
CA GLY A 28 6.73 -5.44 -10.36
C GLY A 28 5.25 -5.45 -10.81
N ILE A 29 4.60 -4.29 -10.84
CA ILE A 29 3.17 -4.15 -11.16
C ILE A 29 2.93 -3.10 -12.26
N SER A 30 1.73 -3.08 -12.83
CA SER A 30 1.34 -2.02 -13.76
C SER A 30 1.21 -0.66 -13.07
N ARG A 31 1.48 0.43 -13.79
CA ARG A 31 1.26 1.81 -13.30
C ARG A 31 -0.14 2.05 -12.76
N SER A 32 -1.16 1.49 -13.41
CA SER A 32 -2.56 1.62 -12.99
C SER A 32 -2.84 0.86 -11.70
N THR A 33 -2.16 -0.26 -11.46
CA THR A 33 -2.23 -0.96 -10.18
C THR A 33 -1.51 -0.17 -9.10
N PHE A 34 -0.33 0.38 -9.39
CA PHE A 34 0.39 1.26 -8.49
C PHE A 34 -0.45 2.48 -8.06
N SER A 35 -1.05 3.20 -9.01
CA SER A 35 -1.95 4.34 -8.71
C SER A 35 -3.06 3.97 -7.74
N ARG A 36 -3.72 2.83 -7.97
CA ARG A 36 -4.83 2.38 -7.11
C ARG A 36 -4.36 2.00 -5.71
N ILE A 37 -3.15 1.45 -5.57
CA ILE A 37 -2.56 1.14 -4.26
C ILE A 37 -2.24 2.44 -3.52
N LEU A 38 -1.54 3.37 -4.18
CA LEU A 38 -1.17 4.66 -3.60
C LEU A 38 -2.40 5.47 -3.16
N GLU A 39 -3.43 5.53 -4.01
CA GLU A 39 -4.70 6.22 -3.69
C GLU A 39 -5.38 5.62 -2.45
N LYS A 40 -5.43 4.28 -2.34
CA LYS A 40 -5.99 3.62 -1.15
C LYS A 40 -5.19 3.94 0.11
N ALA A 41 -3.86 3.93 -0.01
CA ALA A 41 -2.95 4.25 1.08
C ALA A 41 -3.18 5.69 1.59
N HIS A 42 -3.21 6.67 0.67
CA HIS A 42 -3.50 8.08 0.98
C HIS A 42 -4.87 8.26 1.63
N LYS A 43 -5.91 7.59 1.13
CA LYS A 43 -7.25 7.66 1.72
C LYS A 43 -7.28 7.16 3.17
N LYS A 44 -6.60 6.03 3.44
CA LYS A 44 -6.52 5.45 4.80
C LYS A 44 -5.73 6.35 5.75
N ILE A 45 -4.63 6.92 5.30
CA ILE A 45 -3.83 7.86 6.09
C ILE A 45 -4.65 9.12 6.38
N SER A 46 -5.29 9.69 5.36
CA SER A 46 -6.09 10.90 5.49
C SER A 46 -7.23 10.69 6.49
N ASP A 47 -7.95 9.56 6.39
CA ASP A 47 -8.99 9.19 7.34
C ASP A 47 -8.45 9.02 8.78
N ALA A 48 -7.26 8.44 8.94
CA ALA A 48 -6.66 8.27 10.25
C ALA A 48 -6.24 9.61 10.87
N LEU A 49 -5.61 10.49 10.09
CA LEU A 49 -5.17 11.81 10.55
C LEU A 49 -6.34 12.73 10.90
N LEU A 50 -7.39 12.77 10.05
CA LEU A 50 -8.56 13.63 10.27
C LEU A 50 -9.39 13.20 11.48
N HIS A 51 -9.45 11.91 11.79
CA HIS A 51 -10.28 11.37 12.86
C HIS A 51 -9.49 10.91 14.09
N GLY A 52 -8.17 11.18 14.15
CA GLY A 52 -7.31 10.76 15.26
C GLY A 52 -7.23 9.24 15.46
N LYS A 53 -7.39 8.45 14.40
CA LYS A 53 -7.33 6.99 14.48
C LYS A 53 -5.86 6.53 14.50
N ALA A 54 -5.59 5.47 15.25
CA ALA A 54 -4.28 4.81 15.20
C ALA A 54 -4.05 4.16 13.83
N ILE A 55 -2.84 4.33 13.30
CA ILE A 55 -2.39 3.63 12.10
C ILE A 55 -1.72 2.33 12.54
N SER A 56 -2.15 1.21 11.94
CA SER A 56 -1.55 -0.11 12.11
C SER A 56 -1.21 -0.68 10.73
N ILE A 57 -0.08 -1.37 10.63
CA ILE A 57 0.39 -2.01 9.39
C ILE A 57 0.14 -3.52 9.52
N HIS A 58 -0.50 -4.09 8.50
CA HIS A 58 -0.76 -5.53 8.42
C HIS A 58 0.06 -6.15 7.29
N GLU A 59 0.89 -7.11 7.65
CA GLU A 59 1.50 -8.02 6.69
C GLU A 59 0.43 -8.94 6.10
N LYS A 60 0.51 -9.16 4.80
CA LYS A 60 -0.38 -10.11 4.12
C LYS A 60 0.15 -11.52 4.38
N SER A 61 -0.19 -12.11 5.53
CA SER A 61 0.20 -13.50 5.80
C SER A 61 -0.42 -14.41 4.74
N LEU A 62 0.41 -15.07 3.93
CA LEU A 62 0.02 -16.11 2.96
C LEU A 62 -0.45 -17.40 3.68
N LYS A 63 -1.45 -17.31 4.57
CA LYS A 63 -2.08 -18.47 5.23
C LYS A 63 -3.60 -18.48 5.05
N GLU A 64 -4.04 -18.53 3.79
CA GLU A 64 -5.38 -19.04 3.44
C GLU A 64 -5.29 -19.96 2.21
N LYS A 65 -4.42 -20.97 2.28
CA LYS A 65 -4.48 -22.16 1.42
C LYS A 65 -4.16 -23.40 2.25
N LYS A 66 -5.13 -23.83 3.05
CA LYS A 66 -5.41 -25.23 3.43
C LYS A 66 -6.58 -25.15 4.41
N ASP A 67 -7.79 -25.25 3.86
CA ASP A 67 -8.96 -25.88 4.48
C ASP A 67 -10.09 -25.85 3.44
N ASN A 68 -10.00 -26.83 2.56
CA ASN A 68 -11.12 -27.52 1.90
C ASN A 68 -10.47 -28.68 1.14
N ALA A 69 -10.02 -29.66 1.94
CA ALA A 69 -9.80 -31.03 1.51
C ALA A 69 -11.02 -31.85 1.96
#